data_AF-A0A8T6LW60-F1
#
_entry.id   AF-A0A8T6LW60-F1
#
_cell.length_a   1.000
_cell.length_b   1.000
_cell.length_c   1.000
_cell.angle_alpha   90.00
_cell.angle_beta   90.00
_cell.angle_gamma   90.00
#
_symmetry.space_group_name_H-M   'P 1'
#
loop_
_entity.id
_entity.type
_entity.pdbx_description
1 polymer ?
#
loop_
_entity_poly.entity_id
_entity_poly.type
_entity_poly.pdbx_seq_one_letter_code
_entity_poly.pdbx_strand_id
1 'polypeptide(L)'
;MRSPISPETPEDHLSLRLGKPKKLAAGIPAAVSSMKHGVTKMGLVKTVKTLTMVNQQDGFDCPGCAWPDPEHRTTFEFCENGAKAVADEAMKARVTPDFFSKHSIHSLAKRSDYWLNKQGRISHPVVLEEGESHYKEISWDDALDRIANQINSLSKPERAVFYTSGR
;
A
#
# COMPACT_ATOMS: atom_id res chain seq x y z
N MET A 1 13.18 -14.20 -24.76
CA MET A 1 11.85 -13.80 -24.23
C MET A 1 11.68 -14.38 -22.84
N ARG A 2 11.21 -13.59 -21.87
CA ARG A 2 10.93 -14.08 -20.51
C ARG A 2 9.77 -15.08 -20.57
N SER A 3 9.78 -16.10 -19.71
CA SER A 3 8.60 -16.97 -19.53
C SER A 3 7.40 -16.11 -19.12
N PRO A 4 6.19 -16.37 -19.67
CA PRO A 4 5.01 -15.58 -19.37
C PRO A 4 4.70 -15.60 -17.87
N ILE A 5 4.27 -14.46 -17.35
CA ILE A 5 3.86 -14.26 -15.96
C ILE A 5 2.37 -13.93 -16.00
N SER A 6 1.58 -14.56 -15.13
CA SER A 6 0.16 -14.18 -14.99
C SER A 6 0.07 -12.78 -14.40
N PRO A 7 -0.67 -11.85 -15.03
CA PRO A 7 -0.94 -10.54 -14.44
C PRO A 7 -2.03 -10.59 -13.36
N GLU A 8 -2.70 -11.73 -13.19
CA GLU A 8 -3.80 -11.91 -12.25
C GLU A 8 -3.30 -12.36 -10.88
N THR A 9 -3.98 -11.90 -9.82
CA THR A 9 -3.76 -12.38 -8.45
C THR A 9 -3.91 -13.91 -8.41
N PRO A 10 -2.96 -14.65 -7.82
CA PRO A 10 -3.05 -16.10 -7.75
C PRO A 10 -4.29 -16.53 -6.95
N GLU A 11 -4.87 -17.67 -7.33
CA GLU A 11 -6.01 -18.26 -6.62
C GLU A 11 -5.71 -18.46 -5.14
N ASP A 12 -6.68 -18.12 -4.30
CA ASP A 12 -6.59 -18.33 -2.85
C ASP A 12 -7.00 -19.76 -2.50
N HIS A 13 -6.06 -20.52 -1.92
CA HIS A 13 -6.28 -21.89 -1.45
C HIS A 13 -6.53 -21.97 0.07
N LEU A 14 -6.77 -20.84 0.75
CA LEU A 14 -7.08 -20.81 2.17
C LEU A 14 -8.43 -21.48 2.47
N SER A 15 -8.44 -22.41 3.43
CA SER A 15 -9.67 -23.01 3.92
C SER A 15 -10.48 -22.01 4.76
N LEU A 16 -11.74 -21.77 4.37
CA LEU A 16 -12.65 -20.93 5.13
C LEU A 16 -12.95 -21.56 6.50
N ARG A 17 -12.82 -20.75 7.55
CA ARG A 17 -13.23 -21.14 8.91
C ARG A 17 -14.63 -20.62 9.19
N LEU A 18 -15.60 -21.52 9.25
CA LEU A 18 -16.96 -21.17 9.65
C LEU A 18 -17.02 -21.00 11.18
N GLY A 19 -17.56 -19.88 11.62
CA GLY A 19 -17.76 -19.56 13.03
C GLY A 19 -19.14 -18.95 13.26
N LYS A 20 -19.51 -18.77 14.53
CA LYS A 20 -20.77 -18.09 14.87
C LYS A 20 -20.72 -16.62 14.38
N PRO A 21 -21.81 -16.10 13.77
CA PRO A 21 -21.88 -14.70 13.38
C PRO A 21 -21.58 -13.75 14.56
N LYS A 22 -20.89 -12.65 14.28
CA LYS A 22 -20.67 -11.59 15.26
C LYS A 22 -21.99 -10.88 15.55
N LYS A 23 -22.25 -10.57 16.82
CA LYS A 23 -23.46 -9.84 17.26
C LYS A 23 -23.31 -8.32 17.20
N LEU A 24 -22.08 -7.83 17.04
CA LEU A 24 -21.73 -6.41 17.03
C LEU A 24 -20.90 -6.11 15.78
N ALA A 25 -21.28 -5.06 15.05
CA ALA A 25 -20.56 -4.58 13.88
C ALA A 25 -19.50 -3.51 14.22
N ALA A 26 -19.66 -2.82 15.36
CA ALA A 26 -18.81 -1.71 15.80
C ALA A 26 -18.69 -1.67 17.33
N GLY A 27 -17.99 -0.65 17.85
CA GLY A 27 -17.80 -0.41 19.29
C GLY A 27 -16.46 -0.95 19.81
N ILE A 28 -16.43 -1.40 21.06
CA ILE A 28 -15.19 -1.84 21.74
C ILE A 28 -14.42 -2.89 20.92
N PRO A 29 -15.04 -3.93 20.31
CA PRO A 29 -14.29 -4.90 19.50
C PRO A 29 -13.58 -4.28 18.29
N ALA A 30 -14.23 -3.31 17.63
CA ALA A 30 -13.66 -2.60 16.48
C ALA A 30 -12.53 -1.65 16.90
N ALA A 31 -12.68 -0.97 18.03
CA ALA A 31 -11.62 -0.13 18.61
C ALA A 31 -10.37 -0.96 18.99
N VAL A 32 -10.57 -2.11 19.65
CA VAL A 32 -9.49 -3.04 20.00
C VAL A 32 -8.82 -3.60 18.75
N SER A 33 -9.60 -3.98 17.73
CA SER A 33 -9.07 -4.45 16.44
C SER A 33 -8.22 -3.38 15.75
N SER A 34 -8.71 -2.14 15.69
CA SER A 34 -8.00 -0.99 15.10
C SER A 34 -6.69 -0.72 15.82
N MET A 35 -6.71 -0.66 17.16
CA MET A 35 -5.52 -0.47 17.97
C MET A 35 -4.52 -1.61 17.78
N LYS A 36 -4.98 -2.88 17.76
CA LYS A 36 -4.12 -4.04 17.51
C LYS A 36 -3.40 -3.92 16.18
N HIS A 37 -4.11 -3.59 15.09
CA HIS A 37 -3.49 -3.42 13.78
C HIS A 37 -2.51 -2.24 13.76
N GLY A 38 -2.92 -1.11 14.33
CA GLY A 38 -2.08 0.08 14.45
C GLY A 38 -0.77 -0.23 15.16
N VAL A 39 -0.82 -0.79 16.37
CA VAL A 39 0.37 -1.10 17.18
C VAL A 39 1.25 -2.14 16.50
N THR A 40 0.65 -3.18 15.89
CA THR A 40 1.40 -4.24 15.21
C THR A 40 2.18 -3.71 14.00
N LYS A 41 1.57 -2.80 13.22
CA LYS A 41 2.19 -2.30 11.97
C LYS A 41 3.05 -1.05 12.16
N MET A 42 2.58 -0.11 12.98
CA MET A 42 3.21 1.21 13.16
C MET A 42 4.02 1.33 14.46
N GLY A 43 3.74 0.51 15.47
CA GLY A 43 4.24 0.65 16.85
C GLY A 43 3.50 1.73 17.65
N LEU A 44 3.47 1.58 18.98
CA LEU A 44 2.61 2.34 19.89
C LEU A 44 2.62 3.86 19.68
N VAL A 45 3.81 4.49 19.71
CA VAL A 45 3.95 5.95 19.59
C VAL A 45 3.39 6.46 18.26
N LYS A 46 3.76 5.80 17.16
CA LYS A 46 3.30 6.18 15.82
C LYS A 46 1.81 5.90 15.66
N THR A 47 1.28 4.84 16.25
CA THR A 47 -0.16 4.56 16.26
C THR A 47 -0.96 5.69 16.91
N VAL A 48 -0.58 6.11 18.12
CA VAL A 48 -1.29 7.19 18.82
C VAL A 48 -1.20 8.49 18.02
N LYS A 49 0.01 8.87 17.56
CA LYS A 49 0.21 10.09 16.77
C LYS A 49 -0.59 10.06 15.46
N THR A 50 -0.46 9.00 14.68
CA THR A 50 -1.09 8.91 13.36
C THR A 50 -2.60 8.87 13.48
N LEU A 51 -3.17 8.03 14.36
CA LEU A 51 -4.61 7.92 14.50
C LEU A 51 -5.27 9.18 15.06
N THR A 52 -4.58 9.96 15.90
CA THR A 52 -5.11 11.26 16.37
C THR A 52 -5.02 12.37 15.33
N MET A 53 -4.34 12.16 14.20
CA MET A 53 -4.25 13.12 13.09
C MET A 53 -5.16 12.78 11.91
N VAL A 54 -5.71 11.56 11.84
CA VAL A 54 -6.59 11.17 10.73
C VAL A 54 -7.86 12.00 10.76
N ASN A 55 -8.20 12.59 9.61
CA ASN A 55 -9.38 13.42 9.39
C ASN A 55 -9.51 14.55 10.42
N GLN A 56 -8.40 15.15 10.84
CA GLN A 56 -8.39 16.38 11.65
C GLN A 56 -8.02 17.58 10.79
N GLN A 57 -8.40 18.80 11.20
CA GLN A 57 -8.14 20.04 10.44
C GLN A 57 -6.64 20.25 10.15
N ASP A 58 -5.78 20.10 11.16
CA ASP A 58 -4.31 20.18 11.03
C ASP A 58 -3.67 18.80 10.76
N GLY A 59 -4.49 17.85 10.32
CA GLY A 59 -4.15 16.45 10.14
C GLY A 59 -3.97 16.05 8.69
N PHE A 60 -4.45 14.86 8.35
CA PHE A 60 -4.52 14.38 6.97
C PHE A 60 -5.78 13.56 6.75
N ASP A 61 -6.29 13.56 5.53
CA ASP A 61 -7.49 12.82 5.19
C ASP A 61 -7.19 11.35 4.91
N CYS A 62 -8.07 10.48 5.39
CA CYS A 62 -8.04 9.07 5.03
C CYS A 62 -8.49 8.94 3.56
N PRO A 63 -7.65 8.43 2.65
CA PRO A 63 -7.90 8.46 1.20
C PRO A 63 -9.07 7.57 0.74
N GLY A 64 -9.61 6.73 1.63
CA GLY A 64 -10.81 5.92 1.38
C GLY A 64 -12.00 6.33 2.23
N CYS A 65 -11.96 7.50 2.88
CA CYS A 65 -13.03 7.92 3.78
C CYS A 65 -14.21 8.49 3.00
N ALA A 66 -15.42 8.04 3.33
CA ALA A 66 -16.66 8.65 2.89
C ALA A 66 -17.23 9.63 3.94
N TRP A 67 -16.41 10.01 4.94
CA TRP A 67 -16.86 10.84 6.05
C TRP A 67 -16.94 12.30 5.61
N PRO A 68 -18.02 13.03 5.92
CA PRO A 68 -18.06 14.46 5.73
C PRO A 68 -17.04 15.13 6.66
N ASP A 69 -16.63 16.34 6.30
CA ASP A 69 -15.76 17.19 7.12
C ASP A 69 -16.62 18.16 7.95
N PRO A 70 -17.04 17.78 9.18
CA PRO A 70 -17.83 18.69 10.01
C PRO A 70 -16.96 19.83 10.56
N GLU A 71 -17.62 20.95 10.89
CA GLU A 71 -16.97 22.06 11.61
C GLU A 71 -16.42 21.61 12.97
N HIS A 72 -17.15 20.74 13.67
CA HIS A 72 -16.73 20.12 14.93
C HIS A 72 -16.35 18.65 14.71
N ARG A 73 -15.06 18.35 14.86
CA ARG A 73 -14.49 17.00 14.72
C ARG A 73 -14.25 16.37 16.10
N THR A 74 -14.57 15.09 16.24
CA THR A 74 -14.17 14.30 17.40
C THR A 74 -12.69 13.96 17.33
N THR A 75 -12.10 13.50 18.45
CA THR A 75 -10.69 13.11 18.49
C THR A 75 -10.36 11.92 17.58
N PHE A 76 -11.36 11.13 17.18
CA PHE A 76 -11.19 9.95 16.33
C PHE A 76 -12.20 9.95 15.19
N GLU A 77 -11.87 10.66 14.11
CA GLU A 77 -12.72 10.80 12.91
C GLU A 77 -12.45 9.70 11.87
N PHE A 78 -12.52 8.42 12.24
CA PHE A 78 -12.30 7.33 11.26
C PHE A 78 -13.00 6.03 11.65
N CYS A 79 -13.27 5.20 10.63
CA CYS A 79 -13.78 3.84 10.83
C CYS A 79 -12.64 2.82 11.01
N GLU A 80 -12.96 1.60 11.46
CA GLU A 80 -11.97 0.53 11.65
C GLU A 80 -11.17 0.23 10.37
N ASN A 81 -11.82 0.24 9.20
CA ASN A 81 -11.14 -0.01 7.93
C ASN A 81 -10.22 1.16 7.54
N GLY A 82 -10.61 2.40 7.85
CA GLY A 82 -9.75 3.57 7.70
C GLY A 82 -8.51 3.45 8.59
N ALA A 83 -8.68 3.09 9.86
CA ALA A 83 -7.56 2.87 10.78
C ALA A 83 -6.60 1.77 10.29
N LYS A 84 -7.13 0.68 9.73
CA LYS A 84 -6.30 -0.40 9.14
C LYS A 84 -5.57 0.05 7.89
N ALA A 85 -6.24 0.77 6.99
CA ALA A 85 -5.60 1.32 5.79
C ALA A 85 -4.45 2.27 6.16
N VAL A 86 -4.69 3.19 7.09
CA VAL A 86 -3.68 4.10 7.62
C VAL A 86 -2.53 3.33 8.29
N ALA A 87 -2.83 2.27 9.04
CA ALA A 87 -1.81 1.41 9.65
C ALA A 87 -0.94 0.71 8.60
N ASP A 88 -1.50 0.38 7.44
CA ASP A 88 -0.78 -0.20 6.32
C ASP A 88 0.13 0.84 5.68
N GLU A 89 -0.38 2.04 5.42
CA GLU A 89 0.44 3.12 4.84
C GLU A 89 1.59 3.55 5.76
N ALA A 90 1.31 3.70 7.05
CA ALA A 90 2.29 4.16 8.02
C ALA A 90 3.12 3.04 8.66
N MET A 91 3.08 1.82 8.12
CA MET A 91 3.79 0.67 8.69
C MET A 91 5.30 0.89 8.76
N LYS A 92 5.96 0.20 9.69
CA LYS A 92 7.43 0.25 9.84
C LYS A 92 8.17 -0.53 8.77
N ALA A 93 7.55 -1.60 8.25
CA ALA A 93 8.16 -2.46 7.24
C ALA A 93 8.39 -1.69 5.94
N ARG A 94 9.53 -1.93 5.30
CA ARG A 94 9.93 -1.31 4.04
C ARG A 94 10.39 -2.39 3.09
N VAL A 95 9.98 -2.22 1.84
CA VAL A 95 10.54 -2.97 0.70
C VAL A 95 11.78 -2.20 0.24
N THR A 96 12.94 -2.82 0.45
CA THR A 96 14.27 -2.27 0.11
C THR A 96 14.82 -2.94 -1.14
N PRO A 97 15.91 -2.41 -1.72
CA PRO A 97 16.64 -3.10 -2.79
C PRO A 97 17.02 -4.55 -2.47
N ASP A 98 17.37 -4.84 -1.22
CA ASP A 98 17.69 -6.21 -0.76
C ASP A 98 16.48 -7.16 -0.82
N PHE A 99 15.25 -6.66 -0.64
CA PHE A 99 14.05 -7.47 -0.89
C PHE A 99 13.96 -7.84 -2.37
N PHE A 100 14.15 -6.86 -3.25
CA PHE A 100 14.06 -7.07 -4.70
C PHE A 100 15.18 -7.94 -5.28
N SER A 101 16.36 -7.95 -4.66
CA SER A 101 17.45 -8.86 -5.06
C SER A 101 17.17 -10.32 -4.69
N LYS A 102 16.34 -10.56 -3.66
CA LYS A 102 15.93 -11.90 -3.19
C LYS A 102 14.67 -12.44 -3.86
N HIS A 103 13.87 -11.57 -4.48
CA HIS A 103 12.58 -11.92 -5.03
C HIS A 103 12.48 -11.58 -6.51
N SER A 104 12.51 -12.61 -7.36
CA SER A 104 12.25 -12.43 -8.80
C SER A 104 10.80 -12.04 -9.07
N ILE A 105 10.56 -11.39 -10.19
CA ILE A 105 9.19 -11.04 -10.65
C ILE A 105 8.29 -12.28 -10.78
N HIS A 106 8.85 -13.42 -11.21
CA HIS A 106 8.13 -14.70 -11.26
C HIS A 106 7.75 -15.23 -9.88
N SER A 107 8.59 -14.99 -8.88
CA SER A 107 8.30 -15.38 -7.49
C SER A 107 7.25 -14.47 -6.87
N LEU A 108 7.30 -13.16 -7.15
CA LEU A 108 6.36 -12.16 -6.65
C LEU A 108 4.96 -12.36 -7.23
N ALA A 109 4.86 -12.66 -8.52
CA ALA A 109 3.57 -12.93 -9.18
C ALA A 109 2.81 -14.15 -8.62
N LYS A 110 3.49 -15.04 -7.88
CA LYS A 110 2.87 -16.19 -7.21
C LYS A 110 2.43 -15.88 -5.78
N ARG A 111 2.55 -14.63 -5.33
CA ARG A 111 2.17 -14.21 -3.98
C ARG A 111 0.82 -13.50 -4.02
N SER A 112 0.02 -13.68 -2.98
CA SER A 112 -1.24 -12.95 -2.85
C SER A 112 -1.00 -11.47 -2.53
N ASP A 113 -1.96 -10.63 -2.90
CA ASP A 113 -1.93 -9.18 -2.63
C ASP A 113 -1.79 -8.89 -1.13
N TYR A 114 -2.41 -9.73 -0.29
CA TYR A 114 -2.27 -9.67 1.16
C TYR A 114 -0.83 -9.91 1.61
N TRP A 115 -0.13 -10.87 1.01
CA TRP A 115 1.28 -11.11 1.30
C TRP A 115 2.14 -9.94 0.80
N LEU A 116 1.90 -9.45 -0.42
CA LEU A 116 2.65 -8.35 -1.02
C LEU A 116 2.54 -7.06 -0.18
N ASN A 117 1.32 -6.66 0.19
CA ASN A 117 1.09 -5.48 1.02
C ASN A 117 1.75 -5.58 2.42
N LYS A 118 1.92 -6.80 2.96
CA LYS A 118 2.62 -7.01 4.23
C LYS A 118 4.13 -6.78 4.18
N GLN A 119 4.75 -6.74 3.00
CA GLN A 119 6.20 -6.61 2.88
C GLN A 119 6.70 -5.20 3.20
N GLY A 120 5.84 -4.19 3.11
CA GLY A 120 6.21 -2.82 3.43
C GLY A 120 5.80 -1.80 2.39
N ARG A 121 6.45 -0.64 2.47
CA ARG A 121 6.41 0.39 1.43
C ARG A 121 7.70 0.40 0.64
N ILE A 122 7.60 0.54 -0.68
CA ILE A 122 8.75 0.70 -1.56
C ILE A 122 9.52 1.94 -1.13
N SER A 123 10.80 1.76 -0.83
CA SER A 123 11.62 2.80 -0.22
C SER A 123 12.62 3.46 -1.16
N HIS A 124 12.89 2.83 -2.32
CA HIS A 124 13.88 3.27 -3.29
C HIS A 124 13.33 3.09 -4.71
N PRO A 125 13.72 3.96 -5.66
CA PRO A 125 13.49 3.72 -7.07
C PRO A 125 14.18 2.42 -7.52
N VAL A 126 13.50 1.64 -8.34
CA VAL A 126 14.05 0.42 -8.90
C VAL A 126 13.64 0.27 -10.36
N VAL A 127 14.46 -0.47 -11.12
CA VAL A 127 14.23 -0.76 -12.54
C VAL A 127 14.33 -2.25 -12.80
N LEU A 128 13.53 -2.75 -13.73
CA LEU A 128 13.66 -4.09 -14.28
C LEU A 128 14.17 -3.98 -15.71
N GLU A 129 15.47 -4.16 -15.89
CA GLU A 129 16.10 -4.09 -17.22
C GLU A 129 15.66 -5.25 -18.13
N GLU A 130 15.78 -5.07 -19.44
CA GLU A 130 15.38 -6.07 -20.42
C GLU A 130 16.09 -7.42 -20.16
N GLY A 131 15.35 -8.52 -20.25
CA GLY A 131 15.88 -9.87 -19.98
C GLY A 131 16.07 -10.21 -18.50
N GLU A 132 16.14 -9.23 -17.60
CA GLU A 132 16.32 -9.47 -16.17
C GLU A 132 15.06 -10.03 -15.50
N SER A 133 15.26 -10.64 -14.32
CA SER A 133 14.20 -11.24 -13.50
C SER A 133 14.05 -10.58 -12.12
N HIS A 134 14.99 -9.73 -11.72
CA HIS A 134 14.99 -9.04 -10.45
C HIS A 134 15.09 -7.53 -10.69
N TYR A 135 14.40 -6.76 -9.87
CA TYR A 135 14.54 -5.31 -9.86
C TYR A 135 15.92 -4.91 -9.30
N LYS A 136 16.56 -3.91 -9.92
CA LYS A 136 17.81 -3.31 -9.47
C LYS A 136 17.54 -1.89 -9.00
N GLU A 137 18.22 -1.48 -7.93
CA GLU A 137 18.16 -0.10 -7.46
C GLU A 137 18.75 0.87 -8.49
N ILE A 138 18.12 2.03 -8.60
CA ILE A 138 18.64 3.18 -9.34
C ILE A 138 18.47 4.44 -8.50
N SER A 139 19.20 5.50 -8.83
CA SER A 139 19.03 6.79 -8.15
C SER A 139 17.69 7.44 -8.53
N TRP A 140 17.26 8.43 -7.73
CA TRP A 140 16.11 9.26 -8.07
C TRP A 140 16.31 10.04 -9.37
N ASP A 141 17.51 10.58 -9.58
CA ASP A 141 17.86 11.32 -10.80
C ASP A 141 17.77 10.39 -12.01
N ASP A 142 18.34 9.18 -11.94
CA ASP A 142 18.24 8.19 -13.02
C ASP A 142 16.79 7.80 -13.33
N ALA A 143 15.94 7.66 -12.29
CA ALA A 143 14.54 7.30 -12.47
C ALA A 143 13.76 8.42 -13.17
N LEU A 144 13.95 9.66 -12.74
CA LEU A 144 13.30 10.83 -13.33
C LEU A 144 13.80 11.10 -14.75
N ASP A 145 15.11 10.98 -14.99
CA ASP A 145 15.72 11.16 -16.32
C ASP A 145 15.22 10.10 -17.30
N ARG A 146 15.12 8.83 -16.89
CA ARG A 146 14.56 7.77 -17.75
C ARG A 146 13.12 8.05 -18.14
N ILE A 147 12.28 8.49 -17.19
CA ILE A 147 10.89 8.86 -17.46
C ILE A 147 10.84 10.06 -18.41
N ALA A 148 11.59 11.12 -18.13
CA ALA A 148 11.61 12.33 -18.93
C ALA A 148 12.10 12.06 -20.37
N ASN A 149 13.19 11.30 -20.52
CA ASN A 149 13.72 10.89 -21.82
C ASN A 149 12.69 10.10 -22.62
N GLN A 150 11.98 9.16 -21.98
CA GLN A 150 10.96 8.37 -22.67
C GLN A 150 9.79 9.25 -23.13
N ILE A 151 9.33 10.17 -22.29
CA ILE A 151 8.24 11.11 -22.64
C ILE A 151 8.68 12.04 -23.77
N ASN A 152 9.88 12.62 -23.71
CA ASN A 152 10.41 13.52 -24.74
C ASN A 152 10.71 12.82 -26.07
N SER A 153 10.97 11.51 -26.05
CA SER A 153 11.20 10.72 -27.27
C SER A 153 9.93 10.40 -28.06
N LEU A 154 8.75 10.67 -27.50
CA LEU A 154 7.48 10.41 -28.17
C LEU A 154 7.33 11.31 -29.40
N SER A 155 6.99 10.71 -30.54
CA SER A 155 6.77 11.46 -31.77
C SER A 155 5.57 12.39 -31.71
N LYS A 156 4.56 12.06 -30.88
CA LYS A 156 3.37 12.88 -30.63
C LYS A 156 2.84 12.65 -29.21
N PRO A 157 2.17 13.66 -28.59
CA PRO A 157 1.65 13.55 -27.22
C PRO A 157 0.61 12.44 -27.02
N GLU A 158 -0.18 12.08 -28.03
CA GLU A 158 -1.28 11.09 -27.92
C GLU A 158 -0.77 9.66 -27.71
N ARG A 159 0.55 9.46 -27.80
CA ARG A 159 1.19 8.18 -27.48
C ARG A 159 1.43 7.98 -25.99
N ALA A 160 1.20 9.00 -25.16
CA ALA A 160 1.24 8.90 -23.71
C ALA A 160 -0.14 8.59 -23.14
N VAL A 161 -0.21 7.68 -22.17
CA VAL A 161 -1.42 7.38 -21.40
C VAL A 161 -1.09 7.55 -19.92
N PHE A 162 -1.90 8.35 -19.23
CA PHE A 162 -1.80 8.57 -17.80
C PHE A 162 -3.02 7.94 -17.12
N TYR A 163 -2.78 7.00 -16.22
CA TYR A 163 -3.82 6.37 -15.41
C TYR A 163 -3.61 6.77 -13.95
N THR A 164 -4.61 7.41 -13.36
CA THR A 164 -4.63 7.80 -11.96
C THR A 164 -5.77 7.08 -11.24
N SER A 165 -5.63 6.89 -9.94
CA SER A 165 -6.68 6.36 -9.07
C SER A 165 -7.20 7.48 -8.16
N GLY A 166 -8.37 7.28 -7.56
CA GLY A 166 -8.93 8.20 -6.57
C GLY A 166 -8.22 8.18 -5.21
N ARG A 167 -7.11 7.44 -5.09
CA ARG A 167 -6.20 7.42 -3.95
C ARG A 167 -4.92 8.14 -4.30
#